data_AF-A0A846YFK8-F1
#
_entry.id   AF-A0A846YFK8-F1
#
_cell.length_a   1.000
_cell.length_b   1.000
_cell.length_c   1.000
_cell.angle_alpha   90.00
_cell.angle_beta   90.00
_cell.angle_gamma   90.00
#
_symmetry.space_group_name_H-M   'P 1'
#
loop_
_entity.id
_entity.type
_entity.pdbx_description
1 polymer ?
#
loop_
_entity_poly.entity_id
_entity_poly.type
_entity_poly.pdbx_seq_one_letter_code
_entity_poly.pdbx_strand_id
1 'polypeptide(L)'
;MLGATYAHLYPENLRAMVRDGLLDHDLPARRLAADQVHSSEEVFGGFAEWCRYDTTCALHDRDVRAVYGGLLDRVEQHPIPATDDADGFTATEIGMGAYQLVVFRENWPDLAQAIEAADRGDAVEFAKSPFTSPAQAAYRAITCLGYPTDVRGYPDLDPRIDTAVRAAPTTRGHVEAWDVQIGCFGLPIPGTNPPGPTPVEGTPPVLIVAGEHDPQPVPMG
;
A
#
# COMPACT_ATOMS: atom_id res chain seq x y z
N MET A 1 0.73 -12.09 -10.23
CA MET A 1 -0.02 -13.36 -10.08
C MET A 1 -0.59 -13.88 -11.41
N LEU A 2 -1.59 -13.21 -12.03
CA LEU A 2 -2.30 -13.73 -13.23
C LEU A 2 -1.40 -14.21 -14.38
N GLY A 3 -0.39 -13.42 -14.76
CA GLY A 3 0.53 -13.78 -15.85
C GLY A 3 1.32 -15.06 -15.57
N ALA A 4 1.83 -15.23 -14.34
CA ALA A 4 2.54 -16.44 -13.93
C ALA A 4 1.62 -17.66 -13.92
N THR A 5 0.40 -17.52 -13.39
CA THR A 5 -0.61 -18.59 -13.42
C THR A 5 -0.96 -19.00 -14.85
N TYR A 6 -1.16 -18.05 -15.76
CA TYR A 6 -1.45 -18.36 -17.16
C TYR A 6 -0.26 -19.06 -17.84
N ALA A 7 0.96 -18.58 -17.61
CA ALA A 7 2.18 -19.17 -18.15
C ALA A 7 2.41 -20.60 -17.63
N HIS A 8 2.07 -20.87 -16.37
CA HIS A 8 2.11 -22.21 -15.78
C HIS A 8 1.09 -23.17 -16.40
N LEU A 9 -0.15 -22.72 -16.58
CA LEU A 9 -1.25 -23.57 -17.07
C LEU A 9 -1.24 -23.78 -18.58
N TYR A 10 -0.77 -22.80 -19.34
CA TYR A 10 -0.86 -22.78 -20.81
C TYR A 10 0.45 -22.33 -21.48
N PRO A 11 1.59 -22.99 -21.20
CA PRO A 11 2.90 -22.53 -21.67
C PRO A 11 3.00 -22.47 -23.19
N GLU A 12 2.36 -23.42 -23.89
CA GLU A 12 2.32 -23.53 -25.36
C GLU A 12 1.46 -22.44 -26.04
N ASN A 13 0.59 -21.77 -25.29
CA ASN A 13 -0.28 -20.71 -25.80
C ASN A 13 0.34 -19.31 -25.68
N LEU A 14 1.53 -19.22 -25.10
CA LEU A 14 2.20 -17.96 -24.82
C LEU A 14 3.11 -17.60 -25.99
N ARG A 15 2.76 -16.55 -26.75
CA ARG A 15 3.63 -16.02 -27.81
C ARG A 15 4.71 -15.09 -27.26
N ALA A 16 4.33 -14.22 -26.32
CA ALA A 16 5.18 -13.25 -25.64
C ALA A 16 4.50 -12.76 -24.35
N MET A 17 5.28 -12.38 -23.35
CA MET A 17 4.77 -11.80 -22.10
C MET A 17 5.76 -10.76 -21.56
N VAL A 18 5.19 -9.66 -21.05
CA VAL A 18 5.89 -8.68 -20.21
C VAL A 18 5.19 -8.67 -18.87
N ARG A 19 5.95 -8.69 -17.77
CA ARG A 19 5.43 -8.50 -16.42
C ARG A 19 6.13 -7.31 -15.79
N ASP A 20 5.35 -6.28 -15.51
CA ASP A 20 5.75 -5.05 -14.84
C ASP A 20 4.94 -4.93 -13.54
N GLY A 21 5.57 -4.46 -12.46
CA GLY A 21 4.97 -4.52 -11.11
C GLY A 21 4.83 -5.97 -10.63
N LEU A 22 5.95 -6.61 -10.32
CA LEU A 22 5.91 -7.99 -9.88
C LEU A 22 5.29 -8.10 -8.48
N LEU A 23 4.70 -9.27 -8.25
CA LEU A 23 4.29 -9.72 -6.93
C LEU A 23 4.84 -11.13 -6.80
N ASP A 24 5.77 -11.31 -5.86
CA ASP A 24 6.32 -12.61 -5.53
C ASP A 24 5.27 -13.40 -4.72
N HIS A 25 4.59 -14.29 -5.43
CA HIS A 25 3.52 -15.11 -4.87
C HIS A 25 4.06 -16.32 -4.10
N ASP A 26 5.38 -16.51 -4.03
CA ASP A 26 5.97 -17.54 -3.17
C ASP A 26 6.09 -17.06 -1.72
N LEU A 27 6.10 -15.73 -1.51
CA LEU A 27 6.23 -15.13 -0.19
C LEU A 27 4.92 -15.22 0.62
N PRO A 28 5.00 -15.55 1.92
CA PRO A 28 3.84 -15.50 2.79
C PRO A 28 3.36 -14.06 2.97
N ALA A 29 2.06 -13.88 3.19
CA ALA A 29 1.45 -12.56 3.24
C ALA A 29 2.06 -11.61 4.30
N ARG A 30 2.50 -12.15 5.44
CA ARG A 30 3.23 -11.37 6.46
C ARG A 30 4.54 -10.76 5.95
N ARG A 31 5.23 -11.45 5.03
CA ARG A 31 6.51 -10.99 4.47
C ARG A 31 6.23 -9.91 3.44
N LEU A 32 5.24 -10.12 2.57
CA LEU A 32 4.76 -9.09 1.65
C LEU A 32 4.39 -7.79 2.39
N ALA A 33 3.66 -7.89 3.51
CA ALA A 33 3.31 -6.73 4.32
C ALA A 33 4.53 -6.02 4.90
N ALA A 34 5.49 -6.77 5.45
CA ALA A 34 6.72 -6.18 5.97
C ALA A 34 7.56 -5.48 4.89
N ASP A 35 7.65 -6.07 3.70
CA ASP A 35 8.42 -5.49 2.59
C ASP A 35 7.73 -4.21 2.05
N GLN A 36 6.39 -4.20 1.91
CA GLN A 36 5.65 -2.98 1.57
C GLN A 36 5.81 -1.88 2.63
N VAL A 37 5.76 -2.23 3.93
CA VAL A 37 5.96 -1.26 5.02
C VAL A 37 7.31 -0.57 4.87
N HIS A 38 8.38 -1.33 4.61
CA HIS A 38 9.71 -0.76 4.43
C HIS A 38 9.78 0.13 3.18
N SER A 39 9.31 -0.36 2.04
CA SER A 39 9.38 0.39 0.79
C SER A 39 8.52 1.65 0.81
N SER A 40 7.34 1.62 1.45
CA SER A 40 6.50 2.81 1.64
C SER A 40 7.23 3.92 2.41
N GLU A 41 8.00 3.58 3.45
CA GLU A 41 8.82 4.55 4.19
C GLU A 41 9.92 5.16 3.31
N GLU A 42 10.57 4.35 2.46
CA GLU A 42 11.60 4.81 1.52
C GLU A 42 11.01 5.75 0.47
N VAL A 43 9.89 5.37 -0.15
CA VAL A 43 9.19 6.17 -1.16
C VAL A 43 8.67 7.49 -0.54
N PHE A 44 8.15 7.46 0.69
CA PHE A 44 7.80 8.69 1.40
C PHE A 44 9.04 9.56 1.68
N GLY A 45 10.19 8.95 1.94
CA GLY A 45 11.47 9.65 2.01
C GLY A 45 11.84 10.36 0.71
N GLY A 46 11.63 9.69 -0.43
CA GLY A 46 11.80 10.28 -1.76
C GLY A 46 10.83 11.44 -2.03
N PHE A 47 9.57 11.30 -1.60
CA PHE A 47 8.59 12.38 -1.66
C PHE A 47 9.01 13.61 -0.84
N ALA A 48 9.45 13.40 0.41
CA ALA A 48 9.93 14.48 1.27
C ALA A 48 11.18 15.17 0.68
N GLU A 49 12.09 14.40 0.08
CA GLU A 49 13.25 14.97 -0.61
C GLU A 49 12.88 15.76 -1.86
N TRP A 50 11.98 15.23 -2.70
CA TRP A 50 11.48 15.95 -3.87
C TRP A 50 10.83 17.27 -3.47
N CYS A 51 10.00 17.26 -2.43
CA CYS A 51 9.31 18.44 -1.96
C CYS A 51 10.31 19.54 -1.55
N ARG A 52 11.43 19.18 -0.90
CA ARG A 52 12.49 20.11 -0.51
C ARG A 52 13.16 20.82 -1.70
N TYR A 53 13.18 20.21 -2.88
CA TYR A 53 13.85 20.78 -4.05
C TYR A 53 12.89 21.40 -5.06
N ASP A 54 11.67 20.89 -5.15
CA ASP A 54 10.68 21.33 -6.11
C ASP A 54 9.78 22.43 -5.52
N THR A 55 9.89 23.64 -6.07
CA THR A 55 9.11 24.80 -5.61
C THR A 55 7.61 24.68 -5.89
N THR A 56 7.18 23.69 -6.68
CA THR A 56 5.75 23.40 -6.89
C THR A 56 5.14 22.60 -5.75
N CYS A 57 5.95 22.02 -4.87
CA CYS A 57 5.44 21.33 -3.69
C CYS A 57 4.82 22.31 -2.68
N ALA A 58 3.58 22.06 -2.26
CA ALA A 58 2.88 22.89 -1.27
C ALA A 58 3.59 22.97 0.10
N LEU A 59 4.50 22.03 0.38
CA LEU A 59 5.26 21.94 1.64
C LEU A 59 6.75 22.26 1.46
N HIS A 60 7.17 22.88 0.33
CA HIS A 60 8.57 23.08 -0.06
C HIS A 60 9.48 23.61 1.07
N ASP A 61 9.01 24.64 1.79
CA ASP A 61 9.75 25.31 2.86
C ASP A 61 9.50 24.70 4.26
N ARG A 62 8.93 23.50 4.33
CA ARG A 62 8.55 22.83 5.58
C ARG A 62 9.22 21.47 5.70
N ASP A 63 9.42 21.02 6.94
CA ASP A 63 9.80 19.64 7.21
C ASP A 63 8.57 18.73 7.00
N VAL A 64 8.47 18.14 5.81
CA VAL A 64 7.33 17.29 5.40
C VAL A 64 7.09 16.15 6.38
N ARG A 65 8.15 15.50 6.88
CA ARG A 65 8.02 14.36 7.81
C ARG A 65 7.46 14.81 9.16
N ALA A 66 7.96 15.93 9.68
CA ALA A 66 7.46 16.50 10.94
C ALA A 66 6.01 16.98 10.82
N VAL A 67 5.65 17.61 9.70
CA VAL A 67 4.27 18.07 9.44
C VAL A 67 3.32 16.88 9.37
N TYR A 68 3.67 15.86 8.59
CA TYR A 68 2.84 14.68 8.43
C TYR A 68 2.73 13.85 9.72
N GLY A 69 3.84 13.60 10.42
CA GLY A 69 3.82 12.90 11.71
C GLY A 69 2.97 13.64 12.75
N GLY A 70 3.12 14.96 12.86
CA GLY A 70 2.34 15.79 13.76
C GLY A 70 0.86 15.88 13.37
N LEU A 71 0.53 15.80 12.08
CA LEU A 71 -0.85 15.67 11.61
C LEU A 71 -1.47 14.37 12.14
N LEU A 72 -0.81 13.23 11.91
CA LEU A 72 -1.33 11.93 12.37
C LEU A 72 -1.49 11.88 13.90
N ASP A 73 -0.56 12.46 14.66
CA ASP A 73 -0.66 12.55 16.13
C ASP A 73 -1.89 13.32 16.60
N ARG A 74 -2.22 14.43 15.92
CA ARG A 74 -3.40 15.25 16.28
C ARG A 74 -4.69 14.54 15.93
N VAL A 75 -4.74 13.93 14.75
CA VAL A 75 -5.93 13.25 14.24
C VAL A 75 -6.29 12.03 15.09
N GLU A 76 -5.29 11.33 15.63
CA GLU A 76 -5.49 10.20 16.53
C GLU A 76 -6.20 10.61 17.84
N GLN A 77 -6.03 11.86 18.29
CA GLN A 77 -6.72 12.39 19.47
C GLN A 77 -8.06 13.04 19.13
N HIS A 78 -8.12 13.74 17.99
CA HIS A 78 -9.28 14.50 17.53
C HIS A 78 -9.40 14.35 16.00
N PRO A 79 -10.29 13.48 15.51
CA PRO A 79 -10.55 13.36 14.08
C PRO A 79 -10.81 14.72 13.44
N ILE A 80 -10.30 14.93 12.22
CA ILE A 80 -10.46 16.20 11.50
C ILE A 80 -11.77 16.15 10.72
N PRO A 81 -12.76 17.01 11.03
CA PRO A 81 -14.00 17.07 10.25
C PRO A 81 -13.72 17.41 8.79
N ALA A 82 -14.53 16.91 7.86
CA ALA A 82 -14.59 17.45 6.50
C ALA A 82 -16.02 17.85 6.17
N THR A 83 -16.18 18.67 5.13
CA THR A 83 -17.47 19.24 4.72
C THR A 83 -18.57 18.18 4.52
N ASP A 84 -18.19 16.95 4.14
CA ASP A 84 -19.11 15.84 3.88
C ASP A 84 -19.02 14.69 4.91
N ASP A 85 -18.22 14.84 5.98
CA ASP A 85 -18.06 13.82 7.04
C ASP A 85 -18.01 14.47 8.43
N ALA A 86 -19.11 14.29 9.18
CA ALA A 86 -19.28 14.86 10.52
C ALA A 86 -18.53 14.06 11.61
N ASP A 87 -18.20 12.79 11.36
CA ASP A 87 -17.43 11.95 12.30
C ASP A 87 -15.92 12.22 12.16
N GLY A 88 -15.52 12.76 11.02
CA GLY A 88 -14.16 13.25 10.75
C GLY A 88 -13.18 12.14 10.40
N PHE A 89 -12.09 12.52 9.75
CA PHE A 89 -11.06 11.59 9.28
C PHE A 89 -10.20 11.10 10.43
N THR A 90 -10.01 9.79 10.51
CA THR A 90 -9.11 9.10 11.44
C THR A 90 -7.68 9.09 10.92
N ALA A 91 -6.71 8.81 11.81
CA ALA A 91 -5.31 8.66 11.42
C ALA A 91 -5.11 7.51 10.40
N THR A 92 -5.92 6.45 10.51
CA THR A 92 -5.91 5.33 9.55
C THR A 92 -6.37 5.77 8.15
N GLU A 93 -7.42 6.57 8.04
CA GLU A 93 -7.92 7.03 6.74
C GLU A 93 -6.92 7.98 6.06
N ILE A 94 -6.36 8.91 6.82
CA ILE A 94 -5.29 9.80 6.34
C ILE A 94 -4.06 8.97 5.94
N GLY A 95 -3.65 8.01 6.78
CA GLY A 95 -2.51 7.14 6.51
C GLY A 95 -2.64 6.31 5.24
N MET A 96 -3.79 5.65 5.06
CA MET A 96 -4.06 4.87 3.85
C MET A 96 -4.24 5.74 2.61
N GLY A 97 -4.83 6.94 2.75
CA GLY A 97 -4.92 7.90 1.65
C GLY A 97 -3.55 8.44 1.23
N ALA A 98 -2.68 8.74 2.20
CA ALA A 98 -1.30 9.14 1.94
C ALA A 98 -0.52 8.04 1.23
N TYR A 99 -0.67 6.77 1.65
CA TYR A 99 -0.09 5.63 0.93
C TYR A 99 -0.51 5.60 -0.55
N GLN A 100 -1.81 5.80 -0.85
CA GLN A 100 -2.31 5.78 -2.24
C GLN A 100 -1.75 6.89 -3.12
N LEU A 101 -1.49 8.06 -2.55
CA LEU A 101 -0.91 9.17 -3.30
C LEU A 101 0.61 9.04 -3.39
N VAL A 102 1.29 8.52 -2.37
CA VAL A 102 2.76 8.47 -2.36
C VAL A 102 3.32 7.42 -3.30
N VAL A 103 2.59 6.32 -3.54
CA VAL A 103 3.06 5.19 -4.36
C VAL A 103 3.28 5.56 -5.83
N PHE A 104 2.58 6.58 -6.35
CA PHE A 104 2.75 7.08 -7.72
C PHE A 104 3.32 8.49 -7.69
N ARG A 105 4.50 8.67 -8.30
CA ARG A 105 5.22 9.95 -8.27
C ARG A 105 4.42 11.09 -8.89
N GLU A 106 3.56 10.79 -9.86
CA GLU A 106 2.69 11.77 -10.51
C GLU A 106 1.70 12.41 -9.51
N ASN A 107 1.37 11.72 -8.42
CA ASN A 107 0.44 12.18 -7.39
C ASN A 107 1.12 12.93 -6.23
N TRP A 108 2.45 13.07 -6.23
CA TRP A 108 3.18 13.75 -5.15
C TRP A 108 2.76 15.21 -4.94
N PRO A 109 2.48 16.03 -5.98
CA PRO A 109 1.91 17.36 -5.78
C PRO A 109 0.56 17.33 -5.03
N ASP A 110 -0.31 16.38 -5.34
CA ASP A 110 -1.61 16.21 -4.71
C ASP A 110 -1.45 15.76 -3.25
N LEU A 111 -0.51 14.85 -2.97
CA LEU A 111 -0.16 14.46 -1.60
C LEU A 111 0.31 15.66 -0.76
N ALA A 112 1.18 16.50 -1.32
CA ALA A 112 1.66 17.68 -0.62
C ALA A 112 0.51 18.64 -0.30
N GLN A 113 -0.41 18.86 -1.24
CA GLN A 113 -1.60 19.69 -1.03
C GLN A 113 -2.53 19.09 0.03
N ALA A 114 -2.77 17.77 -0.02
CA ALA A 114 -3.62 17.08 0.94
C ALA A 114 -3.07 17.15 2.37
N ILE A 115 -1.76 16.93 2.56
CA ILE A 115 -1.11 17.07 3.87
C ILE A 115 -1.20 18.52 4.36
N GLU A 116 -0.98 19.49 3.47
CA GLU A 116 -1.02 20.92 3.81
C GLU A 116 -2.41 21.39 4.24
N ALA A 117 -3.45 20.98 3.51
CA ALA A 117 -4.85 21.25 3.84
C ALA A 117 -5.26 20.56 5.16
N ALA A 118 -4.89 19.29 5.33
CA ALA A 118 -5.21 18.55 6.55
C ALA A 118 -4.48 19.12 7.78
N ASP A 119 -3.24 19.60 7.63
CA ASP A 119 -2.52 20.32 8.69
C ASP A 119 -3.26 21.59 9.14
N ARG A 120 -4.02 22.23 8.23
CA ARG A 120 -4.91 23.38 8.50
C ARG A 120 -6.32 22.99 8.95
N GLY A 121 -6.62 21.70 9.07
CA GLY A 121 -7.90 21.19 9.56
C GLY A 121 -8.93 20.83 8.47
N ASP A 122 -8.49 20.61 7.23
CA ASP A 122 -9.35 20.09 6.16
C ASP A 122 -8.75 18.82 5.53
N ALA A 123 -9.31 17.66 5.87
CA ALA A 123 -8.84 16.36 5.41
C ALA A 123 -9.63 15.82 4.19
N VAL A 124 -10.44 16.64 3.51
CA VAL A 124 -11.32 16.20 2.42
C VAL A 124 -10.60 15.48 1.27
N GLU A 125 -9.33 15.82 1.02
CA GLU A 125 -8.54 15.16 -0.04
C GLU A 125 -8.21 13.70 0.30
N PHE A 126 -8.11 13.34 1.59
CA PHE A 126 -7.97 11.95 2.02
C PHE A 126 -9.32 11.18 1.98
N ALA A 127 -10.45 11.88 1.93
CA ALA A 127 -11.79 11.28 1.75
C ALA A 127 -11.98 10.54 0.44
N LYS A 128 -11.24 10.96 -0.60
CA LYS A 128 -11.33 10.39 -1.94
C LYS A 128 -10.59 9.05 -2.06
N SER A 129 -10.16 8.47 -0.93
CA SER A 129 -9.44 7.21 -0.89
C SER A 129 -10.22 6.10 -1.61
N PRO A 130 -9.62 5.42 -2.61
CA PRO A 130 -10.30 4.36 -3.36
C PRO A 130 -10.59 3.12 -2.50
N PHE A 131 -10.04 3.02 -1.29
CA PHE A 131 -10.18 1.85 -0.41
C PHE A 131 -11.62 1.56 0.03
N THR A 132 -12.52 2.52 -0.10
CA THR A 132 -13.97 2.40 0.19
C THR A 132 -14.81 2.15 -1.06
N SER A 133 -14.20 2.10 -2.25
CA SER A 133 -14.91 1.93 -3.52
C SER A 133 -15.39 0.48 -3.76
N PRO A 134 -16.44 0.27 -4.57
CA PRO A 134 -16.84 -1.06 -5.01
C PRO A 134 -15.73 -1.83 -5.74
N ALA A 135 -14.86 -1.12 -6.47
CA ALA A 135 -13.69 -1.71 -7.10
C ALA A 135 -12.71 -2.27 -6.06
N GLN A 136 -12.50 -1.57 -4.95
CA GLN A 136 -11.68 -2.09 -3.85
C GLN A 136 -12.32 -3.31 -3.20
N ALA A 137 -13.63 -3.34 -3.02
CA ALA A 137 -14.31 -4.52 -2.46
C ALA A 137 -14.07 -5.77 -3.32
N ALA A 138 -14.18 -5.65 -4.65
CA ALA A 138 -13.86 -6.73 -5.57
C ALA A 138 -12.37 -7.10 -5.53
N TYR A 139 -11.49 -6.10 -5.56
CA TYR A 139 -10.04 -6.30 -5.44
C TYR A 139 -9.66 -7.07 -4.17
N ARG A 140 -10.21 -6.67 -3.02
CA ARG A 140 -9.97 -7.33 -1.73
C ARG A 140 -10.47 -8.77 -1.76
N ALA A 141 -11.70 -9.00 -2.23
CA ALA A 141 -12.24 -10.36 -2.34
C ALA A 141 -11.37 -11.29 -3.21
N ILE A 142 -10.91 -10.80 -4.37
CA ILE A 142 -10.01 -11.55 -5.27
C ILE A 142 -8.67 -11.80 -4.57
N THR A 143 -8.10 -10.79 -3.93
CA THR A 143 -6.80 -10.87 -3.27
C THR A 143 -6.84 -11.82 -2.08
N CYS A 144 -7.94 -11.89 -1.32
CA CYS A 144 -8.10 -12.86 -0.23
C CYS A 144 -8.01 -14.32 -0.69
N LEU A 145 -8.39 -14.60 -1.94
CA LEU A 145 -8.27 -15.95 -2.50
C LEU A 145 -6.81 -16.31 -2.85
N GLY A 146 -5.99 -15.29 -3.16
CA GLY A 146 -4.57 -15.43 -3.50
C GLY A 146 -3.62 -15.31 -2.30
N TYR A 147 -3.99 -14.48 -1.33
CA TYR A 147 -3.27 -14.20 -0.09
C TYR A 147 -4.25 -14.28 1.09
N PRO A 148 -4.70 -15.49 1.48
CA PRO A 148 -5.50 -15.65 2.67
C PRO A 148 -4.75 -15.09 3.89
N THR A 149 -5.49 -14.46 4.80
CA THR A 149 -4.88 -13.87 6.00
C THR A 149 -4.32 -14.94 6.93
N ASP A 150 -3.13 -14.69 7.48
CA ASP A 150 -2.55 -15.51 8.55
C ASP A 150 -2.75 -14.90 9.95
N VAL A 151 -3.50 -13.80 10.04
CA VAL A 151 -3.86 -13.12 11.29
C VAL A 151 -4.92 -13.90 12.05
N ARG A 152 -4.68 -14.20 13.33
CA ARG A 152 -5.54 -15.05 14.16
C ARG A 152 -6.43 -14.27 15.14
N GLY A 153 -6.52 -12.96 14.97
CA GLY A 153 -7.29 -12.04 15.81
C GLY A 153 -6.43 -10.94 16.40
N TYR A 154 -7.05 -10.07 17.21
CA TYR A 154 -6.40 -8.87 17.73
C TYR A 154 -5.08 -9.14 18.51
N PRO A 155 -4.97 -10.16 19.39
CA PRO A 155 -3.72 -10.43 20.10
C PRO A 155 -2.53 -10.82 19.19
N ASP A 156 -2.80 -11.27 17.97
CA ASP A 156 -1.78 -11.55 16.95
C ASP A 156 -1.53 -10.32 16.04
N LEU A 157 -2.57 -9.52 15.79
CA LEU A 157 -2.48 -8.30 14.97
C LEU A 157 -1.73 -7.16 15.67
N ASP A 158 -2.03 -6.91 16.94
CA ASP A 158 -1.49 -5.80 17.74
C ASP A 158 0.06 -5.73 17.71
N PRO A 159 0.82 -6.80 18.03
CA PRO A 159 2.28 -6.76 17.96
C PRO A 159 2.84 -6.61 16.52
N ARG A 160 2.05 -6.95 15.49
CA ARG A 160 2.45 -6.79 14.08
C ARG A 160 2.31 -5.34 13.64
N ILE A 161 1.23 -4.65 14.04
CA ILE A 161 1.06 -3.21 13.84
C ILE A 161 2.22 -2.46 14.50
N ASP A 162 2.51 -2.79 15.76
CA ASP A 162 3.65 -2.24 16.51
C ASP A 162 4.98 -2.39 15.77
N THR A 163 5.20 -3.56 15.16
CA THR A 163 6.41 -3.83 14.38
C THR A 163 6.43 -3.02 13.09
N ALA A 164 5.30 -2.86 12.42
CA ALA A 164 5.17 -2.04 11.22
C ALA A 164 5.44 -0.55 11.52
N VAL A 165 4.86 -0.02 12.59
CA VAL A 165 5.09 1.37 13.04
C VAL A 165 6.56 1.62 13.37
N ARG A 166 7.25 0.68 14.04
CA ARG A 166 8.69 0.81 14.32
C ARG A 166 9.55 0.75 13.05
N ALA A 167 9.15 -0.06 12.07
CA ALA A 167 9.89 -0.19 10.81
C ALA A 167 9.68 1.02 9.88
N ALA A 168 8.52 1.65 9.96
CA ALA A 168 8.12 2.79 9.13
C ALA A 168 7.48 3.89 10.00
N PRO A 169 8.28 4.63 10.78
CA PRO A 169 7.76 5.59 11.76
C PRO A 169 7.04 6.77 11.11
N THR A 170 7.41 7.19 9.89
CA THR A 170 6.75 8.30 9.20
C THR A 170 5.38 7.88 8.68
N THR A 171 5.33 6.74 7.97
CA THR A 171 4.09 6.24 7.34
C THR A 171 3.21 5.43 8.30
N ARG A 172 3.68 5.19 9.54
CA ARG A 172 3.04 4.35 10.58
C ARG A 172 2.66 2.94 10.10
N GLY A 173 3.36 2.44 9.09
CA GLY A 173 3.11 1.13 8.50
C GLY A 173 1.79 1.00 7.74
N HIS A 174 1.14 2.10 7.37
CA HIS A 174 -0.06 2.08 6.52
C HIS A 174 0.32 1.66 5.10
N VAL A 175 -0.06 0.44 4.73
CA VAL A 175 0.16 -0.14 3.40
C VAL A 175 -1.01 -1.03 2.99
N GLU A 176 -1.17 -1.22 1.69
CA GLU A 176 -2.23 -2.05 1.11
C GLU A 176 -2.22 -3.49 1.60
N ALA A 177 -1.04 -4.10 1.77
CA ALA A 177 -0.96 -5.47 2.26
C ALA A 177 -1.63 -5.65 3.64
N TRP A 178 -1.58 -4.66 4.54
CA TRP A 178 -2.30 -4.72 5.81
C TRP A 178 -3.80 -4.55 5.66
N ASP A 179 -4.28 -3.68 4.76
CA ASP A 179 -5.71 -3.60 4.40
C ASP A 179 -6.23 -4.96 3.93
N VAL A 180 -5.48 -5.65 3.07
CA VAL A 180 -5.82 -7.00 2.61
C VAL A 180 -5.80 -7.99 3.77
N GLN A 181 -4.74 -8.05 4.56
CA GLN A 181 -4.63 -9.03 5.66
C GLN A 181 -5.73 -8.89 6.71
N ILE A 182 -6.09 -7.65 7.07
CA ILE A 182 -7.15 -7.39 8.03
C ILE A 182 -8.52 -7.60 7.38
N GLY A 183 -8.72 -7.09 6.16
CA GLY A 183 -9.98 -7.17 5.44
C GLY A 183 -10.37 -8.56 4.96
N CYS A 184 -9.42 -9.50 4.88
CA CYS A 184 -9.69 -10.92 4.63
C CYS A 184 -10.08 -11.71 5.89
N PHE A 185 -9.95 -11.11 7.08
CA PHE A 185 -10.28 -11.78 8.33
C PHE A 185 -11.77 -12.12 8.40
N GLY A 186 -12.08 -13.37 8.73
CA GLY A 186 -13.47 -13.85 8.83
C GLY A 186 -14.14 -14.19 7.49
N LEU A 187 -13.42 -14.13 6.36
CA LEU A 187 -13.94 -14.61 5.08
C LEU A 187 -14.24 -16.12 5.18
N PRO A 188 -15.48 -16.59 4.95
CA PRO A 188 -15.84 -18.00 5.09
C PRO A 188 -15.37 -18.86 3.91
N ILE A 189 -14.81 -18.24 2.88
CA ILE A 189 -14.32 -18.89 1.67
C ILE A 189 -12.81 -19.13 1.84
N PRO A 190 -12.33 -20.37 1.74
CA PRO A 190 -10.90 -20.64 1.81
C PRO A 190 -10.17 -20.07 0.59
N GLY A 191 -8.91 -19.70 0.77
CA GLY A 191 -8.05 -19.31 -0.33
C GLY A 191 -7.93 -20.43 -1.37
N THR A 192 -8.10 -20.09 -2.65
CA THR A 192 -8.06 -21.06 -3.76
C THR A 192 -6.73 -21.06 -4.50
N ASN A 193 -5.90 -20.05 -4.28
CA ASN A 193 -4.54 -19.94 -4.83
C ASN A 193 -3.59 -19.37 -3.76
N PRO A 194 -3.38 -20.04 -2.62
CA PRO A 194 -2.52 -19.53 -1.55
C PRO A 194 -1.07 -19.35 -2.04
N PRO A 195 -0.25 -18.52 -1.36
CA PRO A 195 1.14 -18.31 -1.74
C PRO A 195 1.93 -19.61 -1.82
N GLY A 196 2.73 -19.74 -2.87
CA GLY A 196 3.61 -20.86 -3.11
C GLY A 196 4.18 -20.89 -4.53
N PRO A 197 5.19 -21.74 -4.76
CA PRO A 197 5.89 -21.82 -6.04
C PRO A 197 4.92 -22.00 -7.21
N THR A 198 5.08 -21.17 -8.24
CA THR A 198 4.37 -21.31 -9.52
C THR A 198 5.39 -21.59 -10.63
N PRO A 199 5.82 -22.85 -10.82
CA PRO A 199 6.86 -23.18 -11.80
C PRO A 199 6.38 -22.89 -13.22
N VAL A 200 7.13 -22.09 -13.98
CA VAL A 200 6.83 -21.82 -15.38
C VAL A 200 7.88 -22.50 -16.24
N GLU A 201 7.47 -23.52 -16.99
CA GLU A 201 8.32 -24.28 -17.90
C GLU A 201 7.71 -24.30 -19.30
N GLY A 202 8.53 -24.40 -20.35
CA GLY A 202 8.05 -24.53 -21.73
C GLY A 202 7.52 -23.24 -22.38
N THR A 203 7.67 -22.08 -21.74
CA THR A 203 7.30 -20.78 -22.35
C THR A 203 8.44 -20.17 -23.15
N PRO A 204 8.16 -19.32 -24.16
CA PRO A 204 9.15 -18.38 -24.68
C PRO A 204 9.67 -17.43 -23.59
N PRO A 205 10.81 -16.76 -23.80
CA PRO A 205 11.33 -15.80 -22.85
C PRO A 205 10.30 -14.75 -22.42
N VAL A 206 10.17 -14.55 -21.11
CA VAL A 206 9.30 -13.55 -20.49
C VAL A 206 10.16 -12.36 -20.06
N LEU A 207 9.75 -11.14 -20.45
CA LEU A 207 10.40 -9.93 -19.96
C LEU A 207 9.85 -9.56 -18.58
N ILE A 208 10.75 -9.37 -17.63
CA ILE A 208 10.43 -8.90 -16.29
C ILE A 208 10.94 -7.46 -16.14
N VAL A 209 10.05 -6.57 -15.70
CA VAL A 209 10.35 -5.18 -15.36
C VAL A 209 10.06 -5.00 -13.88
N ALA A 210 11.01 -4.42 -13.15
CA ALA A 210 10.87 -4.11 -11.74
C ALA A 210 11.60 -2.80 -11.45
N GLY A 211 10.98 -1.96 -10.62
CA GLY A 211 11.54 -0.68 -10.19
C GLY A 211 12.48 -0.84 -9.00
N GLU A 212 13.60 -0.13 -9.00
CA GLU A 212 14.55 -0.11 -7.88
C GLU A 212 13.93 0.44 -6.58
N HIS A 213 12.97 1.37 -6.72
CA HIS A 213 12.25 2.01 -5.60
C HIS A 213 10.74 1.79 -5.72
N ASP A 214 10.33 0.58 -6.13
CA ASP A 214 8.92 0.23 -6.21
C ASP A 214 8.32 0.08 -4.78
N PRO A 215 7.26 0.82 -4.42
CA PRO A 215 6.56 0.68 -3.13
C PRO A 215 5.97 -0.73 -2.90
N GLN A 216 5.86 -1.54 -3.95
CA GLN A 216 5.53 -2.96 -3.92
C GLN A 216 6.75 -3.81 -4.30
N PRO A 217 7.75 -3.90 -3.40
CA PRO A 217 9.01 -4.54 -3.74
C PRO A 217 8.83 -6.04 -3.99
N VAL A 218 9.59 -6.54 -4.95
CA VAL A 218 9.83 -7.98 -5.09
C VAL A 218 11.27 -8.31 -4.73
N PRO A 219 11.53 -9.45 -4.07
CA PRO A 219 12.89 -9.95 -3.97
C PRO A 219 13.42 -10.19 -5.39
N MET A 220 14.46 -9.46 -5.75
CA MET A 220 15.30 -9.77 -6.91
C MET A 220 16.32 -10.81 -6.45
N GLY A 221 15.93 -12.09 -6.39
CA GLY A 221 16.79 -13.17 -5.89
C GLY A 221 16.42 -14.54 -6.43
#